data_AF-A0A0M9GCY2-F1
#
_entry.id   AF-A0A0M9GCY2-F1
#
_cell.length_a   1.000
_cell.length_b   1.000
_cell.length_c   1.000
_cell.angle_alpha   90.00
_cell.angle_beta   90.00
_cell.angle_gamma   90.00
#
_symmetry.space_group_name_H-M   'P 1'
#
loop_
_entity.id
_entity.type
_entity.pdbx_description
1 polymer ?
#
loop_
_entity_poly.entity_id
_entity_poly.type
_entity_poly.pdbx_seq_one_letter_code
_entity_poly.pdbx_strand_id
1 'polypeptide(L)'
;MLDFRKWALLFVTTLALLAGFAQAEERPPVADKVLAYSGQQGVKVWTLRIGERSDNQALVQVEDVDHDWNLRIQKMNVEKTAKDTRYSTTVDGQKFVVLILQEGWGELYLPGESKALTVGYDENLSSRGDAQAFLTEYLKKQ
;
A
#
# COMPACT_ATOMS: atom_id res chain seq x y z
N MET A 1 -36.83 -51.97 -14.35
CA MET A 1 -36.72 -50.50 -14.41
C MET A 1 -36.70 -49.99 -12.98
N LEU A 2 -35.51 -49.88 -12.38
CA LEU A 2 -35.37 -49.31 -11.03
C LEU A 2 -35.41 -47.78 -11.14
N ASP A 3 -36.19 -47.16 -10.25
CA ASP A 3 -36.45 -45.73 -10.15
C ASP A 3 -35.19 -44.90 -9.89
N PHE A 4 -34.45 -44.60 -10.96
CA PHE A 4 -33.27 -43.74 -10.96
C PHE A 4 -33.59 -42.25 -10.71
N ARG A 5 -34.88 -41.90 -10.57
CA ARG A 5 -35.37 -40.52 -10.47
C ARG A 5 -35.35 -39.93 -9.06
N LYS A 6 -35.22 -40.74 -8.00
CA LYS A 6 -35.27 -40.24 -6.61
C LYS A 6 -33.90 -39.93 -6.00
N TRP A 7 -32.81 -40.41 -6.61
CA TRP A 7 -31.45 -40.28 -6.06
C TRP A 7 -30.65 -39.10 -6.64
N ALA A 8 -31.13 -38.47 -7.71
CA ALA A 8 -30.49 -37.28 -8.28
C ALA A 8 -30.74 -36.00 -7.44
N LEU A 9 -31.79 -35.98 -6.62
CA LEU A 9 -32.16 -34.78 -5.86
C LEU A 9 -31.36 -34.59 -4.56
N LEU A 10 -30.74 -35.65 -4.04
CA LEU A 10 -29.94 -35.59 -2.81
C LEU A 10 -28.49 -35.13 -3.05
N PHE A 11 -27.97 -35.31 -4.26
CA PHE A 11 -26.60 -34.89 -4.60
C PHE A 11 -26.49 -33.40 -4.97
N VAL A 12 -27.59 -32.75 -5.39
CA VAL A 12 -27.58 -31.34 -5.78
C VAL A 12 -27.62 -30.41 -4.57
N THR A 13 -28.24 -30.83 -3.46
CA THR A 13 -28.34 -30.02 -2.24
C THR A 13 -27.08 -29.99 -1.40
N THR A 14 -26.16 -30.96 -1.55
CA THR A 14 -24.89 -30.97 -0.79
C THR A 14 -23.80 -30.10 -1.42
N LEU A 15 -23.87 -29.81 -2.73
CA LEU A 15 -22.85 -29.02 -3.42
C LEU A 15 -23.03 -27.49 -3.25
N ALA A 16 -24.22 -27.04 -2.81
CA ALA A 16 -24.50 -25.62 -2.60
C ALA A 16 -23.89 -25.03 -1.31
N LEU A 17 -23.45 -25.88 -0.37
CA LEU A 17 -22.88 -25.44 0.93
C LEU A 17 -21.39 -25.12 0.88
N LEU A 18 -20.69 -25.37 -0.23
CA LEU A 18 -19.25 -25.10 -0.38
C LEU A 18 -18.94 -23.73 -1.03
N ALA A 19 -19.94 -23.01 -1.53
CA ALA A 19 -19.73 -21.73 -2.23
C ALA A 19 -19.70 -20.49 -1.30
N GLY A 20 -19.83 -20.68 0.02
CA GLY A 20 -20.14 -19.61 0.97
C GLY A 20 -18.98 -19.07 1.81
N PHE A 21 -17.77 -19.62 1.71
CA PHE A 21 -16.61 -18.99 2.34
C PHE A 21 -16.08 -17.88 1.44
N ALA A 22 -16.84 -16.78 1.35
CA ALA A 22 -16.20 -15.50 1.09
C ALA A 22 -15.21 -15.32 2.25
N GLN A 23 -13.94 -15.67 2.04
CA GLN A 23 -12.89 -15.32 2.97
C GLN A 23 -12.97 -13.80 3.09
N ALA A 24 -13.48 -13.31 4.22
CA ALA A 24 -13.25 -11.92 4.60
C ALA A 24 -11.73 -11.83 4.73
N GLU A 25 -11.08 -11.34 3.67
CA GLU A 25 -9.64 -11.17 3.64
C GLU A 25 -9.29 -10.29 4.84
N GLU A 26 -8.56 -10.88 5.78
CA GLU A 26 -8.35 -10.29 7.09
C GLU A 26 -7.58 -8.99 6.88
N ARG A 27 -8.29 -7.88 7.09
CA ARG A 27 -7.78 -6.57 6.70
C ARG A 27 -6.53 -6.26 7.52
N PRO A 28 -5.38 -6.02 6.89
CA PRO A 28 -4.14 -5.87 7.63
C PRO A 28 -4.21 -4.66 8.56
N PRO A 29 -3.64 -4.74 9.77
CA PRO A 29 -3.58 -3.59 10.66
C PRO A 29 -2.73 -2.49 10.02
N VAL A 30 -3.09 -1.23 10.27
CA VAL A 30 -2.33 -0.06 9.78
C VAL A 30 -2.03 0.89 10.93
N ALA A 31 -1.18 1.90 10.71
CA ALA A 31 -1.07 3.01 11.65
C ALA A 31 -2.35 3.85 11.70
N ASP A 32 -2.57 4.53 12.83
CA ASP A 32 -3.74 5.39 13.04
C ASP A 32 -3.73 6.63 12.15
N LYS A 33 -2.55 7.07 11.72
CA LYS A 33 -2.34 8.29 10.94
C LYS A 33 -1.49 8.02 9.71
N VAL A 34 -1.87 8.68 8.61
CA VAL A 34 -1.04 8.82 7.42
C VAL A 34 -0.07 9.97 7.66
N LEU A 35 1.19 9.78 7.25
CA LEU A 35 2.17 10.87 7.25
C LEU A 35 2.37 11.34 5.83
N ALA A 36 2.26 12.64 5.63
CA ALA A 36 2.36 13.27 4.33
C ALA A 36 3.55 14.24 4.28
N TYR A 37 4.15 14.31 3.10
CA TYR A 37 5.28 15.16 2.79
C TYR A 37 4.98 15.92 1.51
N SER A 38 5.36 17.18 1.44
CA SER A 38 5.20 18.01 0.25
C SER A 38 6.55 18.49 -0.26
N GLY A 39 6.69 18.58 -1.58
CA GLY A 39 7.92 18.93 -2.26
C GLY A 39 7.75 20.08 -3.24
N GLN A 40 8.82 20.35 -3.99
CA GLN A 40 8.78 21.33 -5.08
C GLN A 40 7.71 20.96 -6.11
N GLN A 41 7.16 21.97 -6.78
CA GLN A 41 6.17 21.81 -7.86
C GLN A 41 4.86 21.13 -7.44
N GLY A 42 4.58 21.05 -6.14
CA GLY A 42 3.32 20.52 -5.62
C GLY A 42 3.31 19.01 -5.37
N VAL A 43 4.45 18.33 -5.58
CA VAL A 43 4.60 16.89 -5.32
C VAL A 43 4.20 16.55 -3.89
N LYS A 44 3.46 15.46 -3.73
CA LYS A 44 3.04 14.94 -2.41
C LYS A 44 3.46 13.49 -2.28
N VAL A 45 3.91 13.12 -1.09
CA VAL A 45 4.22 11.75 -0.74
C VAL A 45 3.47 11.39 0.52
N TRP A 46 2.66 10.35 0.45
CA TRP A 46 1.89 9.83 1.58
C TRP A 46 2.47 8.49 2.00
N THR A 47 2.61 8.28 3.31
CA THR A 47 3.12 7.03 3.88
C THR A 47 2.18 6.53 4.97
N LEU A 48 1.91 5.23 4.95
CA LEU A 48 1.06 4.55 5.94
C LEU A 48 1.67 3.19 6.30
N ARG A 49 2.04 2.98 7.56
CA ARG A 49 2.46 1.64 8.03
C ARG A 49 1.34 0.64 7.79
N ILE A 50 1.69 -0.53 7.26
CA ILE A 50 0.81 -1.68 7.06
C ILE A 50 1.43 -2.93 7.69
N GLY A 51 0.62 -3.79 8.30
CA GLY A 51 1.07 -4.95 9.06
C GLY A 51 1.54 -4.60 10.47
N GLU A 52 2.12 -5.58 11.16
CA GLU A 52 2.66 -5.39 12.50
C GLU A 52 3.84 -4.42 12.50
N ARG A 53 4.15 -3.81 13.64
CA ARG A 53 5.33 -2.91 13.73
C ARG A 53 6.64 -3.64 13.41
N SER A 54 6.71 -4.94 13.67
CA SER A 54 7.85 -5.81 13.37
C SER A 54 8.04 -6.09 11.88
N ASP A 55 6.98 -5.98 11.08
CA ASP A 55 7.02 -6.34 9.66
C ASP A 55 7.78 -5.30 8.84
N ASN A 56 7.92 -4.08 9.37
CA ASN A 56 8.62 -2.97 8.74
C ASN A 56 8.12 -2.71 7.32
N GLN A 57 6.80 -2.64 7.15
CA GLN A 57 6.16 -2.39 5.87
C GLN A 57 5.32 -1.12 5.92
N ALA A 58 5.27 -0.42 4.79
CA ALA A 58 4.43 0.75 4.61
C ALA A 58 3.89 0.80 3.19
N LEU A 59 2.70 1.38 3.04
CA LEU A 59 2.18 1.83 1.78
C LEU A 59 2.70 3.25 1.53
N VAL A 60 3.15 3.50 0.30
CA VAL A 60 3.64 4.80 -0.14
C VAL A 60 2.94 5.19 -1.43
N GLN A 61 2.41 6.40 -1.47
CA GLN A 61 1.80 6.99 -2.66
C GLN A 61 2.52 8.29 -3.01
N VAL A 62 2.75 8.48 -4.30
CA VAL A 62 3.29 9.74 -4.84
C VAL A 62 2.21 10.39 -5.69
N GLU A 63 2.00 11.69 -5.52
CA GLU A 63 1.00 12.46 -6.26
C GLU A 63 1.62 13.74 -6.85
N ASP A 64 0.91 14.29 -7.84
CA ASP A 64 1.24 15.54 -8.53
C ASP A 64 2.65 15.52 -9.14
N VAL A 65 3.01 14.37 -9.70
CA VAL A 65 4.29 14.11 -10.37
C VAL A 65 4.05 13.72 -11.83
N ASP A 66 4.88 14.24 -12.75
CA ASP A 66 4.92 13.79 -14.15
C ASP A 66 5.73 12.50 -14.28
N HIS A 67 5.17 11.39 -13.77
CA HIS A 67 5.80 10.07 -13.78
C HIS A 67 4.73 8.98 -13.72
N ASP A 68 5.03 7.78 -14.23
CA ASP A 68 4.12 6.62 -14.20
C ASP A 68 3.63 6.24 -12.79
N TRP A 69 4.36 6.67 -11.76
CA TRP A 69 4.06 6.39 -10.36
C TRP A 69 3.06 7.36 -9.74
N ASN A 70 2.64 8.39 -10.49
CA ASN A 70 1.61 9.31 -10.04
C ASN A 70 0.33 8.54 -9.65
N LEU A 71 -0.18 8.82 -8.46
CA LEU A 71 -1.37 8.19 -7.86
C LEU A 71 -1.26 6.66 -7.65
N ARG A 72 -0.06 6.07 -7.77
CA ARG A 72 0.16 4.66 -7.46
C ARG A 72 0.48 4.49 -5.98
N ILE A 73 -0.32 3.66 -5.31
CA ILE A 73 -0.02 3.21 -3.95
C ILE A 73 0.78 1.92 -4.05
N GLN A 74 1.97 1.92 -3.47
CA GLN A 74 2.90 0.79 -3.52
C GLN A 74 3.25 0.34 -2.11
N LYS A 75 3.31 -0.98 -1.90
CA LYS A 75 3.84 -1.55 -0.67
C LYS A 75 5.37 -1.53 -0.71
N MET A 76 5.98 -1.04 0.35
CA MET A 76 7.42 -0.85 0.48
C MET A 76 7.95 -1.43 1.78
N ASN A 77 9.21 -1.87 1.75
CA ASN A 77 9.98 -2.23 2.93
C ASN A 77 10.54 -0.95 3.56
N VAL A 78 10.49 -0.89 4.89
CA VAL A 78 10.95 0.23 5.70
C VAL A 78 12.21 -0.17 6.45
N GLU A 79 13.26 0.62 6.33
CA GLU A 79 14.51 0.41 7.05
C GLU A 79 14.80 1.66 7.89
N LYS A 80 14.83 1.52 9.21
CA LYS A 80 15.16 2.62 10.13
C LYS A 80 16.61 2.51 10.55
N THR A 81 17.38 3.58 10.33
CA THR A 81 18.77 3.70 10.76
C THR A 81 18.87 4.77 11.85
N ALA A 82 20.08 4.95 12.39
CA ALA A 82 20.35 6.06 13.33
C ALA A 82 20.24 7.44 12.67
N LYS A 83 20.28 7.52 11.33
CA LYS A 83 20.29 8.78 10.57
C LYS A 83 18.95 9.05 9.87
N ASP A 84 18.36 8.02 9.30
CA ASP A 84 17.27 8.15 8.34
C ASP A 84 16.30 6.95 8.37
N THR A 85 15.12 7.13 7.78
CA THR A 85 14.19 6.06 7.45
C THR A 85 14.10 5.92 5.93
N ARG A 86 14.28 4.71 5.42
CA ARG A 86 14.32 4.42 3.99
C ARG A 86 13.15 3.53 3.60
N TYR A 87 12.46 3.90 2.53
CA TYR A 87 11.40 3.12 1.93
C TYR A 87 11.89 2.58 0.60
N SER A 88 11.77 1.28 0.41
CA SER A 88 12.28 0.62 -0.79
C SER A 88 11.30 -0.40 -1.35
N THR A 89 11.35 -0.57 -2.65
CA THR A 89 10.63 -1.60 -3.39
C THR A 89 11.58 -2.29 -4.36
N THR A 90 11.07 -3.22 -5.16
CA THR A 90 11.82 -3.85 -6.25
C THR A 90 11.43 -3.21 -7.58
N VAL A 91 12.42 -2.73 -8.32
CA VAL A 91 12.27 -2.25 -9.70
C VAL A 91 13.23 -3.05 -10.56
N ASP A 92 12.73 -3.66 -11.64
CA ASP A 92 13.51 -4.52 -12.53
C ASP A 92 14.32 -5.63 -11.81
N GLY A 93 13.72 -6.20 -10.76
CA GLY A 93 14.35 -7.26 -9.96
C GLY A 93 15.42 -6.79 -8.97
N GLN A 94 15.67 -5.48 -8.85
CA GLN A 94 16.66 -4.90 -7.95
C GLN A 94 16.01 -4.03 -6.86
N LYS A 95 16.63 -4.00 -5.67
CA LYS A 95 16.20 -3.10 -4.60
C LYS A 95 16.37 -1.65 -5.07
N PHE A 96 15.27 -0.91 -5.06
CA PHE A 96 15.23 0.52 -5.38
C PHE A 96 14.72 1.29 -4.17
N VAL A 97 15.51 2.26 -3.70
CA VAL A 97 15.15 3.13 -2.59
C VAL A 97 14.37 4.31 -3.14
N VAL A 98 13.11 4.43 -2.74
CA VAL A 98 12.17 5.42 -3.25
C VAL A 98 12.17 6.68 -2.40
N LEU A 99 12.18 6.52 -1.08
CA LEU A 99 12.05 7.65 -0.15
C LEU A 99 13.07 7.50 0.97
N ILE A 100 13.82 8.57 1.22
CA ILE A 100 14.71 8.68 2.37
C ILE A 100 14.22 9.87 3.21
N LEU A 101 13.82 9.62 4.44
CA LEU A 101 13.34 10.64 5.37
C LEU A 101 14.34 10.84 6.50
N GLN A 102 14.63 12.10 6.78
CA GLN A 102 15.45 12.59 7.89
C GLN A 102 14.61 13.58 8.72
N GLU A 103 15.17 14.15 9.79
CA GLU A 103 14.45 15.09 10.65
C GLU A 103 13.95 16.32 9.86
N GLY A 104 12.63 16.34 9.59
CA GLY A 104 11.92 17.46 8.95
C GLY A 104 11.94 17.48 7.41
N TRP A 105 12.78 16.67 6.75
CA TRP A 105 12.91 16.66 5.29
C TRP A 105 13.27 15.28 4.75
N GLY A 106 13.26 15.14 3.43
CA GLY A 106 13.63 13.91 2.76
C GLY A 106 13.85 14.06 1.26
N GLU A 107 14.21 12.94 0.64
CA GLU A 107 14.50 12.82 -0.78
C GLU A 107 13.62 11.72 -1.37
N LEU A 108 12.88 12.08 -2.42
CA LEU A 108 12.10 11.18 -3.25
C LEU A 108 12.88 10.87 -4.53
N TYR A 109 13.09 9.59 -4.79
CA TYR A 109 13.71 9.04 -6.00
C TYR A 109 12.65 8.32 -6.81
N LEU A 110 12.60 8.63 -8.11
CA LEU A 110 11.71 7.99 -9.06
C LEU A 110 12.55 7.18 -10.05
N PRO A 111 12.15 5.95 -10.42
CA PRO A 111 12.89 5.17 -11.41
C PRO A 111 13.06 5.91 -12.74
N GLY A 112 14.24 5.84 -13.34
CA GLY A 112 14.53 6.52 -14.61
C GLY A 112 14.80 8.02 -14.47
N GLU A 113 14.46 8.65 -13.34
CA GLU A 113 14.77 10.05 -13.07
C GLU A 113 16.19 10.23 -12.55
N SER A 114 16.88 11.26 -13.07
CA SER A 114 18.27 11.55 -12.71
C SER A 114 18.42 12.39 -11.44
N LYS A 115 17.35 13.06 -10.99
CA LYS A 115 17.36 13.98 -9.85
C LYS A 115 16.35 13.55 -8.82
N ALA A 116 16.78 13.55 -7.56
CA ALA A 116 15.87 13.40 -6.44
C ALA A 116 15.06 14.69 -6.25
N LEU A 117 13.82 14.52 -5.77
CA LEU A 117 12.95 15.62 -5.37
C LEU A 117 13.02 15.79 -3.86
N THR A 118 13.27 17.00 -3.40
CA THR A 118 13.23 17.31 -1.96
C THR A 118 11.79 17.40 -1.49
N VAL A 119 11.47 16.71 -0.41
CA VAL A 119 10.17 16.75 0.27
C VAL A 119 10.36 17.12 1.74
N GLY A 120 9.38 17.80 2.33
CA GLY A 120 9.34 18.19 3.74
C GLY A 120 8.07 17.68 4.40
N TYR A 121 8.11 17.42 5.71
CA TYR A 121 6.90 17.01 6.43
C TYR A 121 5.82 18.08 6.33
N ASP A 122 4.60 17.65 6.00
CA ASP A 122 3.45 18.54 5.85
C ASP A 122 2.34 18.14 6.83
N GLU A 123 2.25 18.88 7.93
CA GLU A 123 1.26 18.63 8.99
C GLU A 123 -0.19 18.85 8.51
N ASN A 124 -0.40 19.86 7.66
CA ASN A 124 -1.73 20.18 7.13
C ASN A 124 -2.23 19.08 6.20
N LEU A 125 -1.34 18.51 5.40
CA LEU A 125 -1.66 17.38 4.53
C LEU A 125 -1.84 16.09 5.35
N SER A 126 -0.95 15.84 6.31
CA SER A 126 -0.99 14.65 7.17
C SER A 126 -2.28 14.58 8.00
N SER A 127 -2.72 15.71 8.56
CA SER A 127 -3.94 15.79 9.37
C SER A 127 -5.23 15.52 8.59
N ARG A 128 -5.19 15.62 7.25
CA ARG A 128 -6.32 15.32 6.36
C ARG A 128 -6.30 13.88 5.85
N GLY A 129 -5.21 13.15 6.05
CA GLY A 129 -5.07 11.77 5.59
C GLY A 129 -5.98 10.82 6.36
N ASP A 130 -6.71 9.97 5.62
CA ASP A 130 -7.52 8.90 6.18
C ASP A 130 -6.83 7.55 5.94
N ALA A 131 -6.30 6.95 7.01
CA ALA A 131 -5.57 5.69 6.96
C ALA A 131 -6.44 4.53 6.43
N GLN A 132 -7.73 4.53 6.74
CA GLN A 132 -8.65 3.48 6.32
C GLN A 132 -9.05 3.66 4.86
N ALA A 133 -9.28 4.89 4.40
CA ALA A 133 -9.51 5.16 2.98
C ALA A 133 -8.27 4.78 2.15
N PHE A 134 -7.08 5.17 2.60
CA PHE A 134 -5.81 4.87 1.94
C PHE A 134 -5.58 3.36 1.79
N LEU A 135 -5.78 2.58 2.87
CA LEU A 135 -5.70 1.12 2.82
C LEU A 135 -6.74 0.53 1.85
N THR A 136 -7.97 1.07 1.85
CA THR A 136 -9.02 0.60 0.95
C THR A 136 -8.64 0.79 -0.51
N GLU A 137 -8.05 1.93 -0.85
CA GLU A 137 -7.61 2.21 -2.21
C GLU A 137 -6.49 1.25 -2.65
N TYR A 138 -5.53 0.97 -1.77
CA TYR A 138 -4.49 -0.02 -2.03
C TYR A 138 -5.08 -1.42 -2.32
N LEU A 139 -6.00 -1.89 -1.47
CA LEU A 139 -6.61 -3.22 -1.63
C LEU A 139 -7.46 -3.33 -2.91
N LYS A 140 -8.07 -2.24 -3.37
CA LYS A 140 -8.86 -2.22 -4.63
C LYS A 140 -7.99 -2.28 -5.90
N LYS A 141 -6.72 -1.89 -5.79
CA LYS A 141 -5.77 -1.79 -6.91
C LYS A 141 -4.81 -3.00 -6.99
N GLN A 142 -4.92 -3.96 -6.07
CA GLN A 142 -4.29 -5.29 -6.19
C GLN A 142 -5.02 -6.14 -7.23
#